data_AF-A0A2G3A288-F1
#
_entry.id   AF-A0A2G3A288-F1
#
_cell.length_a   1.000
_cell.length_b   1.000
_cell.length_c   1.000
_cell.angle_alpha   90.00
_cell.angle_beta   90.00
_cell.angle_gamma   90.00
#
_symmetry.space_group_name_H-M   'P 1'
#
loop_
_entity.id
_entity.type
_entity.pdbx_description
1 polymer ?
#
loop_
_entity_poly.entity_id
_entity_poly.type
_entity_poly.pdbx_seq_one_letter_code
_entity_poly.pdbx_strand_id
1 'polypeptide(L)'
;MLVTGSPPNPCDNAIGDHYLLKVIKNKIDYCRIHGIEIVYNLAQLEREMAGYWAKLPLIRKLMLSHPEMEWIWWMDSDALFTDMAFEIPFSKYKDHNLVIHGYPDLLFDQKSWIALNTGSFLIRNCQWSLDLLDAWAPMGPKGPVREEAGKVLTANLKGRPAFEADDQSALIYLLMSQKGRWMNKMIEKYHPGFGDERWPFVTHFVGCKPCGSYGDYPVESCLKNMERAFNFADNQVLNLYGFRHKGLLSPNIKRIRNETHNPLQYVDQLDVRHAKHQTTETQG
;
A
#
# COMPACT_ATOMS: atom_id res chain seq x y z
N MET A 1 12.25 1.29 -5.23
CA MET A 1 11.93 -0.13 -4.91
C MET A 1 10.63 -0.21 -4.12
N LEU A 2 9.76 -1.16 -4.43
CA LEU A 2 8.57 -1.51 -3.63
C LEU A 2 8.92 -2.60 -2.61
N VAL A 3 8.44 -2.43 -1.38
CA VAL A 3 8.69 -3.31 -0.25
C VAL A 3 7.35 -3.71 0.36
N THR A 4 7.16 -5.01 0.52
CA THR A 4 5.99 -5.62 1.17
C THR A 4 6.47 -6.80 2.01
N GLY A 5 5.62 -7.36 2.85
CA GLY A 5 5.94 -8.59 3.55
C GLY A 5 4.75 -9.20 4.26
N SER A 6 4.95 -10.40 4.77
CA SER A 6 3.98 -11.13 5.61
C SER A 6 4.73 -11.92 6.68
N PRO A 7 4.05 -12.45 7.70
CA PRO A 7 4.66 -13.38 8.64
C PRO A 7 5.31 -14.58 7.93
N PRO A 8 6.37 -15.19 8.51
CA PRO A 8 7.06 -16.35 7.93
C PRO A 8 6.25 -17.64 8.04
N ASN A 9 5.36 -17.73 9.03
CA ASN A 9 4.56 -18.92 9.27
C ASN A 9 3.30 -18.88 8.39
N PRO A 10 2.72 -20.06 8.08
CA PRO A 10 1.40 -20.13 7.46
C PRO A 10 0.37 -19.30 8.23
N CYS A 11 -0.60 -18.77 7.50
CA CYS A 11 -1.71 -18.03 8.11
C CYS A 11 -2.54 -18.93 9.03
N ASP A 12 -3.11 -18.36 10.09
CA ASP A 12 -4.04 -19.07 11.00
C ASP A 12 -5.23 -19.63 10.21
N ASN A 13 -5.67 -18.88 9.20
CA ASN A 13 -6.66 -19.31 8.22
C ASN A 13 -5.97 -19.60 6.89
N ALA A 14 -6.07 -20.84 6.40
CA ALA A 14 -5.43 -21.29 5.16
C ALA A 14 -5.84 -20.47 3.92
N ILE A 15 -7.04 -19.87 3.91
CA ILE A 15 -7.43 -18.97 2.81
C ILE A 15 -6.59 -17.69 2.78
N GLY A 16 -6.02 -17.29 3.91
CA GLY A 16 -5.14 -16.13 4.05
C GLY A 16 -3.92 -16.22 3.15
N ASP A 17 -3.25 -17.37 3.12
CA ASP A 17 -2.08 -17.61 2.26
C ASP A 17 -2.45 -17.48 0.76
N HIS A 18 -3.64 -17.93 0.38
CA HIS A 18 -4.14 -17.75 -0.99
C HIS A 18 -4.30 -16.27 -1.36
N TYR A 19 -4.81 -15.44 -0.44
CA TYR A 19 -4.94 -14.00 -0.69
C TYR A 19 -3.60 -13.27 -0.63
N LEU A 20 -2.66 -13.69 0.22
CA LEU A 20 -1.28 -13.18 0.17
C LEU A 20 -0.65 -13.43 -1.20
N LEU A 21 -0.82 -14.64 -1.75
CA LEU A 21 -0.36 -15.00 -3.10
C LEU A 21 -0.98 -14.12 -4.19
N LYS A 22 -2.30 -13.89 -4.12
CA LYS A 22 -2.99 -13.02 -5.08
C LYS A 22 -2.51 -11.57 -4.99
N VAL A 23 -2.34 -11.06 -3.78
CA VAL A 23 -1.88 -9.68 -3.57
C VAL A 23 -0.44 -9.51 -4.06
N ILE A 24 0.46 -10.48 -3.84
CA ILE A 24 1.82 -10.37 -4.40
C ILE A 24 1.82 -10.50 -5.93
N LYS A 25 1.00 -11.35 -6.54
CA LYS A 25 0.84 -11.37 -8.01
C LYS A 25 0.42 -9.99 -8.53
N ASN A 26 -0.57 -9.35 -7.89
CA ASN A 26 -1.01 -8.00 -8.26
C ASN A 26 0.14 -6.97 -8.20
N LYS A 27 0.95 -7.01 -7.14
CA LYS A 27 2.13 -6.15 -7.01
C LYS A 27 3.19 -6.46 -8.07
N ILE A 28 3.45 -7.73 -8.37
CA ILE A 28 4.36 -8.17 -9.43
C ILE A 28 3.93 -7.61 -10.78
N ASP A 29 2.65 -7.70 -11.11
CA ASP A 29 2.12 -7.20 -12.38
C ASP A 29 2.29 -5.69 -12.52
N TYR A 30 1.91 -4.92 -11.50
CA TYR A 30 2.11 -3.46 -11.49
C TYR A 30 3.60 -3.11 -11.61
N CYS A 31 4.43 -3.68 -10.75
CA CYS A 31 5.86 -3.36 -10.72
C CYS A 31 6.58 -3.73 -12.02
N ARG A 32 6.18 -4.84 -12.67
CA ARG A 32 6.69 -5.22 -14.00
C ARG A 32 6.33 -4.19 -15.07
N ILE A 33 5.09 -3.69 -15.08
CA ILE A 33 4.63 -2.66 -16.04
C ILE A 33 5.41 -1.35 -15.86
N HIS A 34 5.71 -1.00 -14.61
CA HIS A 34 6.31 0.29 -14.24
C HIS A 34 7.83 0.26 -14.02
N GLY A 35 8.48 -0.89 -14.24
CA GLY A 35 9.93 -1.04 -14.06
C GLY A 35 10.40 -0.85 -12.61
N ILE A 36 9.60 -1.30 -11.63
CA ILE A 36 9.87 -1.15 -10.20
C ILE A 36 10.39 -2.49 -9.63
N GLU A 37 11.51 -2.46 -8.92
CA GLU A 37 11.98 -3.63 -8.17
C GLU A 37 11.11 -3.94 -6.95
N ILE A 38 10.95 -5.21 -6.61
CA ILE A 38 10.17 -5.67 -5.45
C ILE A 38 11.04 -6.43 -4.46
N VAL A 39 10.92 -6.09 -3.18
CA VAL A 39 11.37 -6.92 -2.05
C VAL A 39 10.15 -7.42 -1.29
N TYR A 40 10.09 -8.75 -1.13
CA TYR A 40 9.09 -9.41 -0.29
C TYR A 40 9.78 -10.00 0.95
N ASN A 41 9.51 -9.41 2.12
CA ASN A 41 10.09 -9.89 3.36
C ASN A 41 9.20 -10.94 4.05
N LEU A 42 9.82 -12.04 4.45
CA LEU A 42 9.23 -13.05 5.35
C LEU A 42 9.96 -13.11 6.70
N ALA A 43 11.12 -12.46 6.83
CA ALA A 43 11.95 -12.58 8.02
C ALA A 43 11.52 -11.60 9.12
N GLN A 44 11.54 -12.06 10.37
CA GLN A 44 11.47 -11.18 11.53
C GLN A 44 12.88 -10.70 11.88
N LEU A 45 13.25 -9.50 11.43
CA LEU A 45 14.59 -8.94 11.65
C LEU A 45 14.85 -8.59 13.12
N GLU A 46 13.84 -8.04 13.81
CA GLU A 46 13.92 -7.66 15.21
C GLU A 46 12.71 -8.23 15.97
N ARG A 47 12.98 -9.00 17.02
CA ARG A 47 11.94 -9.68 17.79
C ARG A 47 11.04 -8.71 18.57
N GLU A 48 11.55 -7.54 18.91
CA GLU A 48 10.85 -6.49 19.65
C GLU A 48 9.90 -5.70 18.74
N MET A 49 10.25 -5.52 17.48
CA MET A 49 9.47 -4.80 16.46
C MET A 49 8.53 -5.75 15.69
N ALA A 50 7.74 -6.55 16.42
CA ALA A 50 6.81 -7.52 15.82
C ALA A 50 5.53 -6.87 15.27
N GLY A 51 4.86 -7.55 14.33
CA GLY A 51 3.59 -7.11 13.74
C GLY A 51 3.77 -5.94 12.78
N TYR A 52 2.87 -4.95 12.83
CA TYR A 52 2.91 -3.78 11.95
C TYR A 52 4.21 -2.95 12.09
N TRP A 53 4.90 -3.07 13.22
CA TRP A 53 6.18 -2.42 13.49
C TRP A 53 7.38 -3.00 12.72
N ALA A 54 7.28 -4.21 12.18
CA ALA A 54 8.39 -4.91 11.52
C ALA A 54 8.89 -4.19 10.25
N LYS A 55 8.07 -3.30 9.69
CA LYS A 55 8.42 -2.50 8.51
C LYS A 55 9.56 -1.52 8.79
N LEU A 56 9.65 -0.93 9.99
CA LEU A 56 10.68 0.07 10.32
C LEU A 56 12.11 -0.48 10.20
N PRO A 57 12.50 -1.56 10.91
CA PRO A 57 13.87 -2.08 10.80
C PRO A 57 14.18 -2.62 9.40
N LEU A 58 13.20 -3.15 8.67
CA LEU A 58 13.37 -3.58 7.29
C LEU A 58 13.66 -2.40 6.36
N ILE A 59 12.86 -1.34 6.42
CA ILE A 59 13.07 -0.12 5.61
C ILE A 59 14.45 0.47 5.90
N ARG A 60 14.82 0.60 7.18
CA ARG A 60 16.15 1.09 7.57
C ARG A 60 17.27 0.23 6.97
N LYS A 61 17.15 -1.10 7.05
CA LYS A 61 18.14 -2.02 6.50
C LYS A 61 18.28 -1.87 5.00
N LEU A 62 17.16 -1.76 4.28
CA LEU A 62 17.14 -1.57 2.83
C LEU A 62 17.71 -0.21 2.41
N MET A 63 17.44 0.87 3.15
CA MET A 63 18.05 2.18 2.89
C MET A 63 19.58 2.12 2.93
N LEU A 64 20.12 1.42 3.93
CA LEU A 64 21.56 1.30 4.14
C LEU A 64 22.23 0.32 3.17
N SER A 65 21.52 -0.73 2.74
CA SER A 65 22.08 -1.73 1.81
C SER A 65 21.89 -1.40 0.34
N HIS A 66 20.99 -0.47 0.02
CA HIS A 66 20.67 -0.03 -1.35
C HIS A 66 20.82 1.49 -1.50
N PRO A 67 22.05 2.04 -1.40
CA PRO A 67 22.28 3.48 -1.55
C PRO A 67 21.91 4.02 -2.95
N GLU A 68 21.81 3.14 -3.95
CA GLU A 68 21.36 3.48 -5.31
C GLU A 68 19.87 3.79 -5.40
N MET A 69 19.08 3.36 -4.41
CA MET A 69 17.62 3.51 -4.44
C MET A 69 17.21 4.86 -3.87
N GLU A 70 16.66 5.73 -4.71
CA GLU A 70 16.15 7.05 -4.26
C GLU A 70 14.91 6.93 -3.37
N TRP A 71 14.00 6.00 -3.70
CA TRP A 71 12.72 5.82 -3.02
C TRP A 71 12.50 4.38 -2.60
N ILE A 72 12.10 4.21 -1.35
CA ILE A 72 11.50 2.99 -0.83
C ILE A 72 10.00 3.21 -0.72
N TRP A 73 9.23 2.33 -1.34
CA TRP A 73 7.78 2.34 -1.28
C TRP A 73 7.30 1.17 -0.43
N TRP A 74 6.90 1.45 0.80
CA TRP A 74 6.25 0.44 1.63
C TRP A 74 4.79 0.26 1.18
N MET A 75 4.35 -0.99 1.04
CA MET A 75 2.95 -1.33 0.77
C MET A 75 2.54 -2.60 1.53
N ASP A 76 1.49 -2.51 2.34
CA ASP A 76 0.99 -3.62 3.16
C ASP A 76 0.48 -4.80 2.30
N SER A 77 0.47 -6.00 2.88
CA SER A 77 0.06 -7.24 2.20
C SER A 77 -1.45 -7.34 1.93
N ASP A 78 -2.25 -6.45 2.51
CA ASP A 78 -3.70 -6.28 2.29
C ASP A 78 -4.04 -5.04 1.46
N ALA A 79 -3.02 -4.39 0.87
CA ALA A 79 -3.19 -3.32 -0.12
C ALA A 79 -2.95 -3.84 -1.56
N LEU A 80 -3.86 -3.51 -2.47
CA LEU A 80 -3.80 -3.90 -3.88
C LEU A 80 -3.72 -2.66 -4.78
N PHE A 81 -2.95 -2.76 -5.86
CA PHE A 81 -3.09 -1.85 -6.99
C PHE A 81 -4.40 -2.12 -7.69
N THR A 82 -5.19 -1.07 -7.89
CA THR A 82 -6.43 -1.15 -8.65
C THR A 82 -6.37 -0.33 -9.92
N ASP A 83 -5.56 0.75 -10.03
CA ASP A 83 -5.17 1.36 -11.32
C ASP A 83 -3.79 0.86 -11.76
N MET A 84 -3.76 -0.02 -12.77
CA MET A 84 -2.52 -0.59 -13.31
C MET A 84 -1.77 0.36 -14.25
N ALA A 85 -2.41 1.44 -14.69
CA ALA A 85 -1.86 2.42 -15.61
C ALA A 85 -1.36 3.69 -14.91
N PHE A 86 -1.74 3.93 -13.65
CA PHE A 86 -1.31 5.10 -12.90
C PHE A 86 0.21 5.06 -12.64
N GLU A 87 0.88 6.15 -12.96
CA GLU A 87 2.29 6.38 -12.66
C GLU A 87 2.46 7.37 -11.52
N ILE A 88 3.38 7.08 -10.60
CA ILE A 88 3.70 8.00 -9.50
C ILE A 88 4.37 9.25 -10.08
N PRO A 89 3.82 10.46 -9.85
CA PRO A 89 4.40 11.69 -10.39
C PRO A 89 5.56 12.16 -9.50
N PHE A 90 6.69 11.45 -9.55
CA PHE A 90 7.87 11.70 -8.69
C PHE A 90 8.38 13.15 -8.75
N SER A 91 8.23 13.83 -9.90
CA SER A 91 8.58 15.24 -10.07
C SER A 91 7.87 16.16 -9.07
N LYS A 92 6.64 15.82 -8.65
CA LYS A 92 5.89 16.56 -7.61
C LYS A 92 6.48 16.38 -6.21
N TYR A 93 7.29 15.35 -5.98
CA TYR A 93 7.86 15.00 -4.67
C TYR A 93 9.34 15.34 -4.53
N LYS A 94 9.92 16.07 -5.51
CA LYS A 94 11.35 16.41 -5.55
C LYS A 94 11.87 17.06 -4.25
N ASP A 95 11.06 17.91 -3.61
CA ASP A 95 11.44 18.66 -2.41
C ASP A 95 11.04 17.97 -1.09
N HIS A 96 10.43 16.78 -1.19
CA HIS A 96 9.88 16.02 -0.07
C HIS A 96 10.62 14.68 0.11
N ASN A 97 10.58 14.17 1.33
CA ASN A 97 11.23 12.93 1.75
C ASN A 97 10.22 11.87 2.21
N LEU A 98 9.00 12.26 2.59
CA LEU A 98 7.90 11.35 2.92
C LEU A 98 6.65 11.74 2.14
N VAL A 99 6.05 10.76 1.47
CA VAL A 99 4.80 10.91 0.73
C VAL A 99 3.82 9.87 1.24
N ILE A 100 2.74 10.31 1.88
CA ILE A 100 1.80 9.43 2.58
C ILE A 100 0.37 9.88 2.29
N HIS A 101 -0.56 8.92 2.14
CA HIS A 101 -1.97 9.26 2.00
C HIS A 101 -2.50 9.82 3.32
N GLY A 102 -3.26 10.93 3.23
CA GLY A 102 -3.80 11.57 4.42
C GLY A 102 -4.82 12.67 4.14
N TYR A 103 -5.51 13.07 5.19
CA TYR A 103 -6.55 14.09 5.17
C TYR A 103 -6.12 15.27 6.06
N PRO A 104 -5.83 16.45 5.49
CA PRO A 104 -5.33 17.60 6.25
C PRO A 104 -6.24 18.03 7.40
N ASP A 105 -7.56 18.03 7.20
CA ASP A 105 -8.55 18.35 8.23
C ASP A 105 -8.51 17.34 9.38
N LEU A 106 -8.38 16.04 9.06
CA LEU A 106 -8.24 15.01 10.09
C LEU A 106 -6.92 15.14 10.87
N LEU A 107 -5.85 15.55 10.20
CA LEU A 107 -4.51 15.65 10.78
C LEU A 107 -4.36 16.91 11.66
N PHE A 108 -4.70 18.07 11.10
CA PHE A 108 -4.40 19.36 11.72
C PHE A 108 -5.50 19.84 12.65
N ASP A 109 -6.77 19.64 12.28
CA ASP A 109 -7.91 20.15 13.06
C ASP A 109 -8.40 19.10 14.04
N GLN A 110 -8.60 17.87 13.57
CA GLN A 110 -9.24 16.83 14.38
C GLN A 110 -8.27 15.97 15.19
N LYS A 111 -6.98 15.95 14.82
CA LYS A 111 -5.97 15.10 15.46
C LYS A 111 -6.39 13.62 15.47
N SER A 112 -6.97 13.16 14.36
CA SER A 112 -7.56 11.83 14.24
C SER A 112 -6.50 10.75 14.03
N TRP A 113 -6.68 9.57 14.63
CA TRP A 113 -5.77 8.43 14.44
C TRP A 113 -5.81 7.81 13.03
N ILE A 114 -6.83 8.15 12.24
CA ILE A 114 -6.97 7.76 10.82
C ILE A 114 -6.60 8.90 9.87
N ALA A 115 -5.93 9.95 10.35
CA ALA A 115 -5.58 11.10 9.54
C ALA A 115 -4.57 10.80 8.43
N LEU A 116 -3.70 9.82 8.65
CA LEU A 116 -2.72 9.30 7.69
C LEU A 116 -2.86 7.78 7.59
N ASN A 117 -2.41 7.17 6.49
CA ASN A 117 -2.35 5.72 6.34
C ASN A 117 -0.92 5.23 6.09
N THR A 118 -0.37 4.43 7.01
CA THR A 118 1.00 3.89 6.90
C THR A 118 1.07 2.53 6.21
N GLY A 119 -0.01 2.12 5.53
CA GLY A 119 -0.03 0.91 4.72
C GLY A 119 0.34 1.13 3.25
N SER A 120 0.50 2.37 2.81
CA SER A 120 1.17 2.68 1.54
C SER A 120 1.80 4.07 1.60
N PHE A 121 3.12 4.13 1.56
CA PHE A 121 3.87 5.40 1.57
C PHE A 121 5.21 5.29 0.87
N LEU A 122 5.68 6.42 0.32
CA LEU A 122 7.03 6.57 -0.22
C LEU A 122 7.91 7.26 0.81
N ILE A 123 9.09 6.72 1.07
CA ILE A 123 10.11 7.33 1.90
C ILE A 123 11.42 7.39 1.12
N ARG A 124 12.01 8.59 1.04
CA ARG A 124 13.24 8.86 0.29
C ARG A 124 14.42 8.28 1.05
N ASN A 125 15.38 7.67 0.36
CA ASN A 125 16.62 7.22 0.98
C ASN A 125 17.53 8.43 1.26
N CYS A 126 17.52 8.93 2.49
CA CYS A 126 18.33 10.07 2.92
C CYS A 126 18.47 10.11 4.44
N GLN A 127 19.40 10.94 4.95
CA GLN A 127 19.63 11.09 6.39
C GLN A 127 18.37 11.48 7.16
N TRP A 128 17.57 12.41 6.61
CA TRP A 128 16.31 12.82 7.23
C TRP A 128 15.36 11.65 7.47
N SER A 129 15.32 10.68 6.56
CA SER A 129 14.46 9.50 6.69
C SER A 129 14.99 8.51 7.73
N LEU A 130 16.32 8.35 7.83
CA LEU A 130 16.92 7.56 8.91
C LEU A 130 16.60 8.17 10.27
N ASP A 131 16.71 9.50 10.40
CA ASP A 131 16.36 10.23 11.63
C ASP A 131 14.87 10.09 11.96
N LEU A 132 14.00 10.10 10.94
CA LEU A 132 12.57 9.87 11.13
C LEU A 132 12.29 8.46 11.65
N LEU A 133 12.93 7.43 11.08
CA LEU A 133 12.76 6.04 11.53
C LEU A 133 13.19 5.88 12.99
N ASP A 134 14.30 6.50 13.39
CA ASP A 134 14.78 6.49 14.78
C ASP A 134 13.80 7.22 15.73
N ALA A 135 13.15 8.31 15.27
CA ALA A 135 12.15 9.03 16.05
C ALA A 135 10.78 8.33 16.11
N TRP A 136 10.48 7.47 15.13
CA TRP A 136 9.21 6.74 15.01
C TRP A 136 9.23 5.42 15.78
N ALA A 137 10.37 4.72 15.81
CA ALA A 137 10.55 3.43 16.47
C ALA A 137 10.24 3.35 17.99
N PRO A 138 10.39 4.40 18.84
CA PRO A 138 10.37 4.24 20.30
C PRO A 138 9.08 3.67 20.92
N MET A 139 7.95 3.80 20.23
CA MET A 139 6.66 3.23 20.68
C MET A 139 6.44 1.78 20.21
N GLY A 140 7.37 1.23 19.43
CA GLY A 140 7.26 -0.06 18.77
C GLY A 140 7.66 -1.30 19.56
N PRO A 141 8.61 -1.29 20.52
CA PRO A 141 9.02 -2.50 21.24
C PRO A 141 7.87 -3.17 21.99
N LYS A 142 7.57 -4.44 21.66
CA LYS A 142 6.46 -5.20 22.26
C LYS A 142 6.54 -5.32 23.78
N GLY A 143 5.39 -5.50 24.43
CA GLY A 143 5.26 -5.59 25.88
C GLY A 143 4.97 -4.22 26.52
N PRO A 144 5.44 -3.96 27.75
CA PRO A 144 5.04 -2.78 28.52
C PRO A 144 5.24 -1.45 27.79
N VAL A 145 6.31 -1.32 27.00
CA VAL A 145 6.60 -0.09 26.23
C VAL A 145 5.46 0.22 25.26
N ARG A 146 5.08 -0.75 24.42
CA ARG A 146 4.02 -0.60 23.42
C ARG A 146 2.63 -0.49 24.05
N GLU A 147 2.39 -1.18 25.17
CA GLU A 147 1.13 -1.09 25.92
C GLU A 147 0.94 0.31 26.53
N GLU A 148 1.94 0.85 27.21
CA GLU A 148 1.89 2.20 27.78
C GLU A 148 1.84 3.28 26.69
N ALA A 149 2.61 3.12 25.61
CA ALA A 149 2.51 4.01 24.45
C ALA A 149 1.09 3.98 23.84
N GLY A 150 0.43 2.81 23.80
CA GLY A 150 -0.96 2.69 23.35
C GLY A 150 -1.94 3.54 24.17
N LYS A 151 -1.74 3.61 25.50
CA LYS A 151 -2.53 4.48 26.37
C LYS A 151 -2.30 5.96 26.07
N VAL A 152 -1.03 6.36 25.86
CA VAL A 152 -0.66 7.73 25.48
C VAL A 152 -1.32 8.11 24.14
N LEU A 153 -1.25 7.23 23.14
CA LEU A 153 -1.84 7.48 21.81
C LEU A 153 -3.37 7.60 21.89
N THR A 154 -4.01 6.72 22.66
CA THR A 154 -5.48 6.75 22.87
C THR A 154 -5.92 8.05 23.55
N ALA A 155 -5.14 8.56 24.50
CA ALA A 155 -5.43 9.82 25.18
C ALA A 155 -5.22 11.06 24.30
N ASN A 156 -4.39 10.98 23.24
CA ASN A 156 -3.99 12.14 22.44
C ASN A 156 -4.56 12.17 21.02
N LEU A 157 -5.08 11.05 20.51
CA LEU A 157 -5.60 10.95 19.15
C LEU A 157 -7.11 10.69 19.15
N LYS A 158 -7.84 11.55 18.47
CA LYS A 158 -9.30 11.50 18.40
C LYS A 158 -9.75 10.21 17.71
N GLY A 159 -10.72 9.52 18.33
CA GLY A 159 -11.38 8.35 17.76
C GLY A 159 -10.57 7.05 17.80
N ARG A 160 -9.36 7.06 18.40
CA ARG A 160 -8.54 5.85 18.54
C ARG A 160 -9.14 4.91 19.59
N PRO A 161 -9.44 3.64 19.28
CA PRO A 161 -9.84 2.68 20.30
C PRO A 161 -8.68 2.31 21.25
N ALA A 162 -9.00 1.68 22.38
CA ALA A 162 -8.00 1.25 23.35
C ALA A 162 -7.35 -0.07 22.92
N PHE A 163 -6.10 0.01 22.46
CA PHE A 163 -5.23 -1.12 22.15
C PHE A 163 -3.75 -0.66 22.15
N GLU A 164 -2.83 -1.62 22.06
CA GLU A 164 -1.38 -1.39 21.96
C GLU A 164 -1.01 -0.33 20.91
N ALA A 165 0.14 0.34 21.07
CA ALA A 165 0.63 1.28 20.06
C ALA A 165 0.83 0.63 18.68
N ASP A 166 0.38 1.33 17.65
CA ASP A 166 0.56 0.99 16.23
C ASP A 166 1.40 2.07 15.52
N ASP A 167 2.04 1.68 14.42
CA ASP A 167 2.95 2.54 13.67
C ASP A 167 2.22 3.77 13.10
N GLN A 168 0.97 3.63 12.64
CA GLN A 168 0.18 4.74 12.09
C GLN A 168 -0.07 5.84 13.13
N SER A 169 -0.61 5.45 14.28
CA SER A 169 -0.90 6.35 15.40
C SER A 169 0.37 7.00 15.93
N ALA A 170 1.46 6.22 16.06
CA ALA A 170 2.74 6.74 16.52
C ALA A 170 3.32 7.80 15.55
N LEU A 171 3.19 7.58 14.23
CA LEU A 171 3.62 8.56 13.23
C LEU A 171 2.80 9.83 13.36
N ILE A 172 1.46 9.74 13.39
CA ILE A 172 0.57 10.90 13.53
C ILE A 172 0.92 11.69 14.80
N TYR A 173 1.09 11.00 15.92
CA TYR A 173 1.47 11.63 17.20
C TYR A 173 2.84 12.32 17.13
N LEU A 174 3.85 11.68 16.55
CA LEU A 174 5.19 12.26 16.34
C LEU A 174 5.12 13.54 15.51
N LEU A 175 4.42 13.48 14.38
CA LEU A 175 4.29 14.58 13.45
C LEU A 175 3.56 15.77 14.06
N MET A 176 2.50 15.51 14.83
CA MET A 176 1.77 16.56 15.54
C MET A 176 2.56 17.17 16.69
N SER A 177 3.40 16.38 17.37
CA SER A 177 4.21 16.82 18.52
C SER A 177 5.47 17.56 18.09
N GLN A 178 6.01 17.25 16.90
CA GLN A 178 7.26 17.81 16.38
C GLN A 178 7.07 18.40 14.97
N LYS A 179 5.97 19.13 14.75
CA LYS A 179 5.59 19.67 13.42
C LYS A 179 6.73 20.42 12.73
N GLY A 180 7.40 21.32 13.46
CA GLY A 180 8.48 22.15 12.92
C GLY A 180 9.72 21.36 12.47
N ARG A 181 9.89 20.13 12.94
CA ARG A 181 11.02 19.26 12.58
C ARG A 181 10.74 18.42 11.33
N TRP A 182 9.51 17.95 11.15
CA TRP A 182 9.19 16.91 10.15
C TRP A 182 8.31 17.39 8.99
N MET A 183 7.36 18.29 9.24
CA MET A 183 6.28 18.57 8.27
C MET A 183 6.78 19.22 6.97
N ASN A 184 7.85 20.02 7.03
CA ASN A 184 8.40 20.69 5.84
C ASN A 184 8.97 19.73 4.78
N LYS A 185 9.22 18.46 5.13
CA LYS A 185 9.72 17.43 4.22
C LYS A 185 8.70 16.33 3.95
N MET A 186 7.46 16.52 4.39
CA MET A 186 6.36 15.62 4.10
C MET A 186 5.38 16.27 3.14
N ILE A 187 4.75 15.45 2.32
CA ILE A 187 3.51 15.80 1.65
C ILE A 187 2.47 14.72 1.93
N GLU A 188 1.37 15.12 2.59
CA GLU A 188 0.16 14.33 2.62
C GLU A 188 -0.57 14.42 1.28
N LYS A 189 -1.08 13.28 0.83
CA LYS A 189 -1.87 13.20 -0.41
C LYS A 189 -3.34 13.07 -0.08
N TYR A 190 -4.10 14.05 -0.53
CA TYR A 190 -5.55 13.99 -0.68
C TYR A 190 -5.87 14.11 -2.18
N HIS A 191 -6.64 13.19 -2.75
CA HIS A 191 -7.05 13.26 -4.17
C HIS A 191 -8.53 12.91 -4.35
N PRO A 192 -9.32 13.87 -4.86
CA PRO A 192 -10.50 13.63 -5.69
C PRO A 192 -10.20 13.89 -7.20
N GLY A 193 -10.54 12.95 -8.11
CA GLY A 193 -10.06 12.83 -9.51
C GLY A 193 -8.87 11.86 -9.88
N PHE A 194 -9.18 10.78 -10.61
CA PHE A 194 -8.34 9.82 -11.38
C PHE A 194 -7.09 9.26 -10.68
N GLY A 195 -7.21 8.00 -10.22
CA GLY A 195 -6.41 7.45 -9.11
C GLY A 195 -7.17 7.48 -7.77
N ASP A 196 -8.46 7.84 -7.78
CA ASP A 196 -9.42 7.96 -6.66
C ASP A 196 -10.88 7.67 -7.12
N GLU A 197 -11.92 8.03 -6.32
CA GLU A 197 -13.36 7.61 -6.31
C GLU A 197 -13.94 6.88 -7.54
N ARG A 198 -13.64 7.28 -8.77
CA ARG A 198 -14.05 6.56 -10.00
C ARG A 198 -13.23 5.28 -10.26
N TRP A 199 -11.93 5.35 -9.99
CA TRP A 199 -10.96 4.28 -10.11
C TRP A 199 -9.80 4.52 -9.12
N PRO A 200 -9.85 3.95 -7.89
CA PRO A 200 -8.79 4.15 -6.91
C PRO A 200 -7.45 3.59 -7.42
N PHE A 201 -6.34 4.27 -7.09
CA PHE A 201 -5.01 3.76 -7.40
C PHE A 201 -4.68 2.54 -6.53
N VAL A 202 -4.92 2.66 -5.22
CA VAL A 202 -4.73 1.59 -4.25
C VAL A 202 -6.05 1.33 -3.54
N THR A 203 -6.44 0.06 -3.45
CA THR A 203 -7.52 -0.39 -2.57
C THR A 203 -6.89 -1.13 -1.40
N HIS A 204 -6.99 -0.54 -0.21
CA HIS A 204 -6.40 -1.06 1.02
C HIS A 204 -7.49 -1.63 1.93
N PHE A 205 -7.40 -2.92 2.25
CA PHE A 205 -8.38 -3.65 3.06
C PHE A 205 -8.08 -3.54 4.56
N VAL A 206 -7.92 -2.31 5.05
CA VAL A 206 -7.68 -2.03 6.48
C VAL A 206 -8.73 -2.73 7.35
N GLY A 207 -8.31 -3.41 8.40
CA GLY A 207 -9.18 -4.14 9.32
C GLY A 207 -9.61 -5.53 8.82
N CYS A 208 -9.44 -5.84 7.53
CA CYS A 208 -9.52 -7.22 7.05
C CYS A 208 -8.24 -7.95 7.42
N LYS A 209 -8.35 -9.03 8.19
CA LYS A 209 -7.19 -9.83 8.63
C LYS A 209 -7.29 -11.25 8.06
N PRO A 210 -7.17 -11.43 6.73
CA PRO A 210 -7.37 -12.74 6.10
C PRO A 210 -6.35 -13.79 6.56
N CYS A 211 -5.17 -13.36 7.00
CA CYS A 211 -4.11 -14.23 7.51
C CYS A 211 -4.20 -14.49 9.03
N GLY A 212 -4.89 -13.61 9.76
CA GLY A 212 -5.02 -13.69 11.21
C GLY A 212 -6.34 -14.31 11.64
N SER A 213 -6.49 -14.49 12.95
CA SER A 213 -7.66 -15.09 13.60
C SER A 213 -8.75 -14.07 13.98
N TYR A 214 -8.44 -12.77 14.03
CA TYR A 214 -9.37 -11.71 14.41
C TYR A 214 -9.26 -10.51 13.47
N GLY A 215 -10.39 -9.98 12.99
CA GLY A 215 -10.46 -8.79 12.15
C GLY A 215 -11.70 -7.96 12.46
N ASP A 216 -11.69 -6.68 12.09
CA ASP A 216 -12.74 -5.71 12.43
C ASP A 216 -14.02 -5.92 11.60
N TYR A 217 -13.91 -6.67 10.50
CA TYR A 217 -14.98 -6.92 9.55
C TYR A 217 -15.21 -8.41 9.32
N PRO A 218 -16.44 -8.82 8.91
CA PRO A 218 -16.73 -10.20 8.58
C PRO A 218 -15.80 -10.72 7.48
N VAL A 219 -15.12 -11.84 7.75
CA VAL A 219 -14.14 -12.46 6.83
C VAL A 219 -14.73 -12.68 5.45
N GLU A 220 -15.96 -13.17 5.34
CA GLU A 220 -16.62 -13.39 4.05
C GLU A 220 -16.75 -12.11 3.20
N SER A 221 -17.10 -10.98 3.84
CA SER A 221 -17.19 -9.69 3.17
C SER A 221 -15.83 -9.19 2.70
N CYS A 222 -14.81 -9.34 3.55
CA CYS A 222 -13.42 -9.02 3.20
C CYS A 222 -12.96 -9.81 1.98
N LEU A 223 -13.06 -11.14 2.02
CA LEU A 223 -12.61 -12.01 0.93
C LEU A 223 -13.35 -11.70 -0.38
N LYS A 224 -14.69 -11.54 -0.34
CA LYS A 224 -15.47 -11.15 -1.53
C LYS A 224 -14.99 -9.84 -2.15
N ASN A 225 -14.71 -8.83 -1.34
CA ASN A 225 -14.27 -7.54 -1.86
C ASN A 225 -12.79 -7.55 -2.30
N MET A 226 -11.93 -8.31 -1.63
CA MET A 226 -10.55 -8.57 -2.08
C MET A 226 -10.54 -9.28 -3.43
N GLU A 227 -11.42 -10.27 -3.63
CA GLU A 227 -11.60 -10.96 -4.92
C GLU A 227 -12.00 -9.98 -6.02
N ARG A 228 -12.96 -9.09 -5.74
CA ARG A 228 -13.41 -8.06 -6.68
C ARG A 228 -12.28 -7.10 -7.05
N ALA A 229 -11.55 -6.59 -6.07
CA ALA A 229 -10.44 -5.66 -6.30
C ALA A 229 -9.31 -6.33 -7.09
N PHE A 230 -8.95 -7.56 -6.74
CA PHE A 230 -7.95 -8.33 -7.50
C PHE A 230 -8.40 -8.54 -8.94
N ASN A 231 -9.61 -9.06 -9.19
CA ASN A 231 -10.07 -9.33 -10.56
C ASN A 231 -10.28 -8.05 -11.37
N PHE A 232 -10.64 -6.95 -10.72
CA PHE A 232 -10.72 -5.63 -11.34
C PHE A 232 -9.35 -5.15 -11.82
N ALA A 233 -8.32 -5.35 -11.01
CA ALA A 233 -6.94 -5.06 -11.36
C ALA A 233 -6.41 -6.02 -12.45
N ASP A 234 -6.59 -7.32 -12.27
CA ASP A 234 -6.11 -8.37 -13.18
C ASP A 234 -6.77 -8.26 -14.56
N ASN A 235 -8.02 -7.78 -14.66
CA ASN A 235 -8.64 -7.48 -15.95
C ASN A 235 -7.84 -6.48 -16.80
N GLN A 236 -7.21 -5.46 -16.20
CA GLN A 236 -6.38 -4.52 -16.96
C GLN A 236 -5.17 -5.21 -17.59
N VAL A 237 -4.62 -6.22 -16.91
CA VAL A 237 -3.49 -7.03 -17.38
C VAL A 237 -3.94 -8.09 -18.39
N LEU A 238 -5.02 -8.82 -18.10
CA LEU A 238 -5.57 -9.86 -18.98
C LEU A 238 -6.06 -9.29 -20.31
N ASN A 239 -6.58 -8.05 -20.32
CA ASN A 239 -7.02 -7.39 -21.54
C ASN A 239 -5.89 -7.30 -22.59
N LEU A 240 -4.64 -7.12 -22.15
CA LEU A 240 -3.46 -7.13 -23.03
C LEU A 240 -3.34 -8.46 -23.78
N TYR A 241 -3.72 -9.56 -23.14
CA TYR A 241 -3.64 -10.90 -23.72
C TYR A 241 -4.94 -11.33 -24.40
N GLY A 242 -5.96 -10.46 -24.46
CA GLY A 242 -7.25 -10.77 -25.09
C GLY A 242 -8.18 -11.61 -24.21
N PHE A 243 -8.02 -11.51 -22.89
CA PHE A 243 -8.86 -12.18 -21.90
C PHE A 243 -9.42 -11.19 -20.88
N ARG A 244 -10.46 -11.61 -20.16
CA ARG A 244 -10.97 -10.96 -18.95
C ARG A 244 -11.67 -11.97 -18.05
N HIS A 245 -11.84 -11.66 -16.77
CA HIS A 245 -12.71 -12.41 -15.90
C HIS A 245 -14.17 -12.39 -16.38
N LYS A 246 -14.88 -13.52 -16.22
CA LYS A 246 -16.33 -13.62 -16.53
C LYS A 246 -17.16 -12.68 -15.66
N GLY A 247 -16.71 -12.40 -14.45
CA GLY A 247 -17.25 -11.39 -13.53
C GLY A 247 -16.26 -11.15 -12.39
N LEU A 248 -16.41 -10.06 -11.63
CA LEU A 248 -15.43 -9.65 -10.61
C LEU A 248 -15.34 -10.61 -9.41
N LEU A 249 -16.32 -11.49 -9.21
CA LEU A 249 -16.27 -12.54 -8.18
C LEU A 249 -15.91 -13.92 -8.77
N SER A 250 -15.66 -14.02 -10.07
CA SER A 250 -15.43 -15.30 -10.74
C SER A 250 -13.94 -15.47 -11.08
N PRO A 251 -13.31 -16.58 -10.65
CA PRO A 251 -11.94 -16.89 -11.07
C PRO A 251 -11.87 -17.30 -12.55
N ASN A 252 -13.01 -17.61 -13.17
CA ASN A 252 -13.04 -18.05 -14.56
C ASN A 252 -12.82 -16.89 -15.52
N ILE A 253 -11.93 -17.08 -16.48
CA ILE A 253 -11.67 -16.13 -17.56
C ILE A 253 -12.47 -16.46 -18.82
N LYS A 254 -12.67 -15.45 -19.68
CA LYS A 254 -13.22 -15.57 -21.02
C LYS A 254 -12.37 -14.77 -22.00
N ARG A 255 -12.30 -15.26 -23.23
CA ARG A 255 -11.67 -14.56 -24.35
C ARG A 255 -12.53 -13.36 -24.77
N ILE A 256 -11.91 -12.26 -25.16
CA ILE A 256 -12.60 -11.03 -25.60
C ILE A 256 -12.32 -10.63 -27.05
N ARG A 257 -11.38 -11.31 -27.71
CA ARG A 257 -11.07 -11.11 -29.13
C ARG A 257 -10.71 -12.43 -29.80
N ASN A 258 -11.00 -12.56 -31.09
CA ASN A 258 -10.66 -13.76 -31.86
C ASN A 258 -9.14 -13.94 -31.96
N GLU A 259 -8.72 -15.19 -32.18
CA GLU A 259 -7.33 -15.48 -32.51
C GLU A 259 -6.98 -14.89 -33.88
N THR A 260 -5.76 -14.42 -34.01
CA THR A 260 -5.25 -13.82 -35.24
C THR A 260 -3.86 -14.40 -35.52
N HIS A 261 -3.58 -14.65 -36.79
CA HIS A 261 -2.23 -14.98 -37.26
C HIS A 261 -1.36 -13.71 -37.40
N ASN A 262 -1.94 -12.52 -37.22
CA ASN A 262 -1.26 -11.23 -37.29
C ASN A 262 -1.30 -10.48 -35.93
N PRO A 263 -0.66 -11.00 -34.87
CA PRO A 263 -0.77 -10.44 -33.53
C PRO A 263 -0.18 -9.02 -33.38
N LEU A 264 0.67 -8.60 -34.31
CA LEU A 264 1.35 -7.30 -34.28
C LEU A 264 0.52 -6.13 -34.85
N GLN A 265 -0.69 -6.37 -35.36
CA GLN A 265 -1.57 -5.30 -35.85
C GLN A 265 -2.15 -4.42 -34.74
N TYR A 266 -2.13 -4.89 -33.49
CA TYR A 266 -2.77 -4.22 -32.35
C TYR A 266 -1.78 -3.82 -31.25
N VAL A 267 -0.49 -3.67 -31.57
CA VAL A 267 0.59 -3.45 -30.57
C VAL A 267 0.33 -2.22 -29.71
N ASP A 268 -0.22 -1.14 -30.27
CA ASP A 268 -0.55 0.09 -29.53
C ASP A 268 -1.65 -0.13 -28.47
N GLN A 269 -2.45 -1.19 -28.61
CA GLN A 269 -3.47 -1.61 -27.65
C GLN A 269 -2.94 -2.59 -26.59
N LEU A 270 -1.65 -2.96 -26.66
CA LEU A 270 -0.99 -3.91 -25.76
C LEU A 270 -0.16 -3.24 -24.66
N ASP A 271 -0.25 -1.92 -24.50
CA ASP A 271 0.34 -1.22 -23.36
C ASP A 271 -0.78 -0.68 -22.44
N VAL A 272 -0.76 -1.14 -21.18
CA VAL A 272 -1.68 -0.70 -20.12
C VAL A 272 -1.64 0.82 -19.95
N ARG A 273 -0.48 1.44 -20.16
CA ARG A 273 -0.28 2.89 -20.05
C ARG A 273 -0.87 3.65 -21.22
N HIS A 274 -0.84 3.09 -22.43
CA HIS A 274 -1.37 3.72 -23.65
C HIS A 274 -2.86 3.47 -23.88
N ALA A 275 -3.42 2.40 -23.30
CA ALA A 275 -4.86 2.10 -23.35
C ALA A 275 -5.75 3.24 -22.82
N LYS A 276 -5.18 4.20 -22.05
CA LYS A 276 -5.86 5.42 -21.58
C LYS A 276 -6.19 6.45 -22.67
N HIS A 277 -5.55 6.40 -23.84
CA HIS A 277 -5.76 7.43 -24.87
C HIS A 277 -6.94 7.17 -25.82
N GLN A 278 -7.47 5.95 -25.92
CA GLN A 278 -8.53 5.65 -26.90
C GLN A 278 -9.95 5.95 -26.42
N THR A 279 -10.17 6.24 -25.14
CA THR A 279 -11.52 6.49 -24.59
C THR A 279 -11.95 7.96 -24.58
N THR A 280 -11.12 8.88 -25.11
CA THR A 280 -11.43 10.33 -25.15
C THR A 280 -11.63 10.93 -26.53
N GLU A 281 -11.55 10.17 -27.62
CA GLU A 281 -11.71 10.70 -29.00
C GLU A 281 -12.96 10.21 -29.77
N THR A 282 -13.98 9.70 -29.09
CA THR A 282 -15.30 9.50 -29.71
C THR A 282 -16.40 10.18 -28.92
N GLN A 283 -16.53 11.50 -29.12
CA GLN A 283 -17.79 12.24 -29.24
C GLN A 283 -17.47 13.71 -29.54
N GLY A 284 -17.80 14.14 -30.75
CA GLY A 284 -17.60 15.49 -31.28
C GLY A 284 -17.69 15.49 -32.79
#